data_AF-A0A6I4JYL5-F1
#
_entry.id   AF-A0A6I4JYL5-F1
#
_cell.length_a   1.000
_cell.length_b   1.000
_cell.length_c   1.000
_cell.angle_alpha   90.00
_cell.angle_beta   90.00
_cell.angle_gamma   90.00
#
_symmetry.space_group_name_H-M   'P 1'
#
loop_
_entity.id
_entity.type
_entity.pdbx_description
1 polymer ?
#
loop_
_entity_poly.entity_id
_entity_poly.type
_entity_poly.pdbx_seq_one_letter_code
_entity_poly.pdbx_strand_id
1 'polypeptide(L)'
;MAFPLKIMLVAALSLLAACRSDPIQFHTLTPAQPSTNSRMAADIPIEVLTVPPQVDRQQIVVRQGNTTMAILETDWWGASLVDELRSALLDQMVNGNPQRKVSVRVEVQRFDSIPGQYALIDVKWRLRTAGEGDSALVTCRSTLQTPSGPSIDELVAAQQSNVKRLAALISQASRGAQKTCPSA
;
A
#
# COMPACT_ATOMS: atom_id res chain seq x y z
N MET A 1 50.36 39.66 -4.37
CA MET A 1 49.39 39.17 -3.36
C MET A 1 48.21 38.41 -4.00
N ALA A 2 48.46 37.49 -4.96
CA ALA A 2 47.39 36.80 -5.70
C ALA A 2 47.10 35.36 -5.22
N PHE A 3 47.99 34.79 -4.39
CA PHE A 3 47.82 33.48 -3.75
C PHE A 3 46.64 33.38 -2.76
N PRO A 4 46.36 34.38 -1.88
CA PRO A 4 45.29 34.23 -0.90
C PRO A 4 43.89 34.24 -1.53
N LEU A 5 43.71 34.98 -2.65
CA LEU A 5 42.42 35.08 -3.35
C LEU A 5 42.02 33.75 -4.01
N LYS A 6 42.99 33.02 -4.58
CA LYS A 6 42.74 31.70 -5.21
C LYS A 6 42.35 30.64 -4.18
N ILE A 7 42.98 30.66 -3.00
CA ILE A 7 42.65 29.73 -1.91
C ILE A 7 41.26 30.01 -1.35
N MET A 8 40.89 31.30 -1.19
CA MET A 8 39.55 31.68 -0.76
C MET A 8 38.47 31.29 -1.78
N LEU A 9 38.75 31.44 -3.08
CA LEU A 9 37.83 31.05 -4.15
C LEU A 9 37.59 29.53 -4.15
N VAL A 10 38.64 28.72 -4.06
CA VAL A 10 38.51 27.24 -4.03
C VAL A 10 37.76 26.79 -2.79
N ALA A 11 38.06 27.33 -1.61
CA ALA A 11 37.33 27.02 -0.38
C ALA A 11 35.84 27.39 -0.48
N ALA A 12 35.52 28.54 -1.09
CA ALA A 12 34.15 28.94 -1.36
C ALA A 12 33.45 27.96 -2.31
N LEU A 13 34.08 27.56 -3.43
CA LEU A 13 33.51 26.56 -4.35
C LEU A 13 33.34 25.17 -3.71
N SER A 14 34.23 24.76 -2.79
CA SER A 14 34.08 23.50 -2.05
C SER A 14 32.89 23.54 -1.07
N LEU A 15 32.62 24.69 -0.44
CA LEU A 15 31.44 24.90 0.40
C LEU A 15 30.13 24.84 -0.38
N LEU A 16 30.12 25.23 -1.67
CA LEU A 16 28.94 25.10 -2.54
C LEU A 16 28.63 23.64 -2.92
N ALA A 17 29.63 22.76 -2.96
CA ALA A 17 29.43 21.35 -3.29
C ALA A 17 28.77 20.54 -2.15
N ALA A 18 28.71 21.09 -0.94
CA ALA A 18 28.08 20.45 0.22
C ALA A 18 26.55 20.61 0.27
N CYS A 19 25.96 21.46 -0.58
CA CYS A 19 24.53 21.74 -0.62
C CYS A 19 23.79 20.85 -1.64
N ARG A 20 24.05 19.55 -1.68
CA ARG A 20 23.29 18.62 -2.52
C ARG A 20 22.22 17.94 -1.66
N SER A 21 20.95 18.16 -2.00
CA SER A 21 19.84 17.43 -1.39
C SER A 21 19.72 16.03 -2.00
N ASP A 22 19.32 15.06 -1.18
CA ASP A 22 19.03 13.71 -1.66
C ASP A 22 17.78 13.73 -2.57
N PRO A 23 17.78 12.94 -3.66
CA PRO A 23 16.63 12.87 -4.56
C PRO A 23 15.45 12.20 -3.86
N ILE A 24 14.25 12.74 -4.06
CA ILE A 24 13.00 12.11 -3.60
C ILE A 24 12.69 10.92 -4.50
N GLN A 25 12.47 9.76 -3.89
CA GLN A 25 12.03 8.52 -4.52
C GLN A 25 10.53 8.32 -4.30
N PHE A 26 9.83 8.05 -5.40
CA PHE A 26 8.40 7.78 -5.38
C PHE A 26 8.13 6.28 -5.54
N HIS A 27 7.22 5.78 -4.73
CA HIS A 27 6.86 4.36 -4.61
C HIS A 27 5.36 4.20 -4.85
N THR A 28 4.95 3.03 -5.36
CA THR A 28 3.54 2.75 -5.60
C THR A 28 3.17 1.34 -5.13
N LEU A 29 1.94 1.18 -4.65
CA LEU A 29 1.36 -0.13 -4.34
C LEU A 29 0.78 -0.82 -5.59
N THR A 30 0.62 -0.08 -6.68
CA THR A 30 0.14 -0.64 -7.94
C THR A 30 1.29 -1.34 -8.65
N PRO A 31 1.21 -2.66 -8.91
CA PRO A 31 2.30 -3.36 -9.58
C PRO A 31 2.39 -2.92 -11.06
N ALA A 32 3.62 -2.86 -11.59
CA ALA A 32 3.85 -2.46 -12.98
C ALA A 32 3.21 -3.42 -14.01
N GLN A 33 3.03 -4.69 -13.62
CA GLN A 33 2.31 -5.68 -14.42
C GLN A 33 0.99 -6.01 -13.70
N PRO A 34 -0.15 -5.52 -14.21
CA PRO A 34 -1.45 -5.86 -13.65
C PRO A 34 -1.69 -7.36 -13.85
N SER A 35 -2.44 -7.96 -12.93
CA SER A 35 -2.77 -9.38 -13.04
C SER A 35 -3.55 -9.63 -14.35
N THR A 36 -3.12 -10.58 -15.18
CA THR A 36 -3.66 -10.84 -16.53
C THR A 36 -5.17 -11.12 -16.54
N ASN A 37 -5.73 -11.54 -15.41
CA ASN A 37 -7.15 -11.85 -15.23
C ASN A 37 -8.02 -10.63 -14.90
N SER A 38 -7.43 -9.47 -14.58
CA SER A 38 -8.16 -8.26 -14.18
C SER A 38 -8.90 -7.61 -15.36
N ARG A 39 -8.32 -7.60 -16.57
CA ARG A 39 -8.88 -6.90 -17.75
C ARG A 39 -10.21 -7.46 -18.30
N MET A 40 -10.66 -8.63 -17.83
CA MET A 40 -11.85 -9.32 -18.38
C MET A 40 -12.93 -9.61 -17.34
N ALA A 41 -12.72 -9.28 -16.07
CA ALA A 41 -13.70 -9.53 -15.01
C ALA A 41 -14.52 -8.27 -14.73
N ALA A 42 -15.78 -8.44 -14.32
CA ALA A 42 -16.55 -7.31 -13.81
C ALA A 42 -15.83 -6.70 -12.59
N ASP A 43 -15.83 -5.38 -12.45
CA ASP A 43 -15.16 -4.75 -11.31
C ASP A 43 -15.96 -4.93 -10.02
N ILE A 44 -15.27 -5.20 -8.91
CA ILE A 44 -15.83 -5.13 -7.55
C ILE A 44 -15.59 -3.70 -7.04
N PRO A 45 -16.59 -2.79 -7.06
CA PRO A 45 -16.38 -1.42 -6.60
C PRO A 45 -16.06 -1.36 -5.10
N ILE A 46 -15.11 -0.49 -4.76
CA ILE A 46 -14.76 -0.14 -3.38
C ILE A 46 -15.60 1.08 -2.95
N GLU A 47 -16.63 0.84 -2.12
CA GLU A 47 -17.50 1.90 -1.60
C GLU A 47 -16.74 2.82 -0.64
N VAL A 48 -15.98 2.21 0.28
CA VAL A 48 -15.25 2.92 1.33
C VAL A 48 -13.92 2.20 1.52
N LEU A 49 -12.84 2.98 1.59
CA LEU A 49 -11.52 2.53 2.01
C LEU A 49 -11.01 3.53 3.05
N THR A 50 -10.64 3.04 4.24
CA THR A 50 -10.09 3.86 5.31
C THR A 50 -8.76 3.29 5.78
N VAL A 51 -7.87 4.18 6.20
CA VAL A 51 -6.50 3.91 6.62
C VAL A 51 -6.23 4.63 7.94
N PRO A 52 -5.38 4.11 8.85
CA PRO A 52 -5.05 4.81 10.07
C PRO A 52 -4.42 6.18 9.78
N PRO A 53 -4.85 7.26 10.45
CA PRO A 53 -4.43 8.63 10.13
C PRO A 53 -2.92 8.88 10.32
N GLN A 54 -2.24 8.01 11.07
CA GLN A 54 -0.79 8.09 11.28
C GLN A 54 0.00 7.82 10.00
N VAL A 55 -0.54 6.96 9.12
CA VAL A 55 0.11 6.53 7.87
C VAL A 55 -0.61 7.03 6.63
N ASP A 56 -1.81 7.62 6.77
CA ASP A 56 -2.58 8.21 5.68
C ASP A 56 -1.98 9.54 5.21
N ARG A 57 -0.87 9.43 4.48
CA ARG A 57 -0.07 10.53 3.93
C ARG A 57 0.75 10.04 2.74
N GLN A 58 1.37 10.96 2.02
CA GLN A 58 2.28 10.62 0.93
C GLN A 58 3.64 10.13 1.44
N GLN A 59 4.23 10.73 2.46
CA GLN A 59 5.52 10.28 2.97
C GLN A 59 5.42 8.87 3.57
N ILE A 60 6.36 7.98 3.26
CA ILE A 60 6.37 6.63 3.81
C ILE A 60 6.66 6.70 5.31
N VAL A 61 5.86 5.97 6.09
CA VAL A 61 6.04 5.83 7.53
C VAL A 61 6.54 4.43 7.82
N VAL A 62 7.65 4.34 8.55
CA VAL A 62 8.23 3.08 9.02
C VAL A 62 8.22 3.01 10.54
N ARG A 63 8.19 1.80 11.07
CA ARG A 63 8.32 1.55 12.51
C ARG A 63 9.78 1.24 12.84
N GLN A 64 10.33 1.93 13.85
CA GLN A 64 11.72 1.76 14.32
C GLN A 64 11.83 1.06 15.69
N GLY A 65 10.70 0.65 16.25
CA GLY A 65 10.62 -0.02 17.53
C GLY A 65 9.16 -0.25 17.94
N ASN A 66 8.92 -0.70 19.15
CA ASN A 66 7.56 -1.05 19.58
C ASN A 66 6.65 0.19 19.69
N THR A 67 7.21 1.36 19.98
CA THR A 67 6.46 2.60 20.25
C THR A 67 6.82 3.76 19.31
N THR A 68 7.84 3.60 18.46
CA THR A 68 8.37 4.67 17.62
C THR A 68 8.06 4.43 16.14
N MET A 69 7.64 5.50 15.47
CA MET A 69 7.46 5.56 14.02
C MET A 69 8.30 6.73 13.49
N ALA A 70 8.89 6.54 12.33
CA ALA A 70 9.64 7.55 11.61
C ALA A 70 8.98 7.80 10.26
N ILE A 71 8.90 9.07 9.89
CA ILE A 71 8.48 9.50 8.56
C ILE A 71 9.75 9.62 7.73
N LEU A 72 9.79 8.99 6.57
CA LEU A 72 10.92 9.09 5.66
C LEU A 72 10.85 10.40 4.87
N GLU A 73 11.98 11.10 4.79
CA GLU A 73 12.05 12.42 4.14
C GLU A 73 12.16 12.29 2.61
N THR A 74 12.81 11.24 2.13
CA THR A 74 13.13 11.00 0.72
C THR A 74 12.25 9.97 0.05
N ASP A 75 11.47 9.18 0.80
CA ASP A 75 10.70 8.06 0.26
C ASP A 75 9.20 8.31 0.42
N TRP A 76 8.53 8.53 -0.71
CA TRP A 76 7.16 8.98 -0.76
C TRP A 76 6.33 7.99 -1.57
N TRP A 77 5.09 7.78 -1.20
CA TRP A 77 4.07 7.20 -2.06
C TRP A 77 3.76 8.14 -3.23
N GLY A 78 3.43 7.58 -4.39
CA GLY A 78 3.03 8.32 -5.59
C GLY A 78 1.72 9.11 -5.42
N ALA A 79 0.86 8.64 -4.51
CA ALA A 79 -0.36 9.31 -4.07
C ALA A 79 -0.52 9.18 -2.55
N SER A 80 -1.63 9.66 -1.98
CA SER A 80 -1.96 9.35 -0.58
C SER A 80 -2.02 7.83 -0.38
N LEU A 81 -1.68 7.33 0.81
CA LEU A 81 -1.69 5.88 1.05
C LEU A 81 -3.09 5.26 0.81
N VAL A 82 -4.16 5.98 1.14
CA VAL A 82 -5.54 5.54 0.85
C VAL A 82 -5.80 5.40 -0.66
N ASP A 83 -5.28 6.31 -1.48
CA ASP A 83 -5.44 6.28 -2.95
C ASP A 83 -4.57 5.19 -3.60
N GLU A 84 -3.35 5.00 -3.12
CA GLU A 84 -2.46 3.91 -3.54
C GLU A 84 -3.10 2.55 -3.25
N LEU A 85 -3.61 2.35 -2.02
CA LEU A 85 -4.29 1.11 -1.64
C LEU A 85 -5.55 0.87 -2.47
N ARG A 86 -6.36 1.92 -2.70
CA ARG A 86 -7.57 1.83 -3.53
C ARG A 86 -7.22 1.40 -4.96
N SER A 87 -6.24 2.05 -5.58
CA SER A 87 -5.83 1.79 -6.96
C SER A 87 -5.26 0.38 -7.10
N ALA A 88 -4.37 -0.01 -6.18
CA ALA A 88 -3.76 -1.34 -6.18
C ALA A 88 -4.78 -2.47 -5.94
N LEU A 89 -5.75 -2.26 -5.05
CA LEU A 89 -6.82 -3.24 -4.82
C LEU A 89 -7.74 -3.38 -6.04
N LEU A 90 -8.15 -2.27 -6.66
CA LEU A 90 -8.98 -2.31 -7.86
C LEU A 90 -8.27 -3.03 -9.01
N ASP A 91 -6.97 -2.78 -9.19
CA ASP A 91 -6.16 -3.45 -10.24
C ASP A 91 -6.05 -4.97 -10.04
N GLN A 92 -6.01 -5.43 -8.78
CA GLN A 92 -5.77 -6.84 -8.44
C GLN A 92 -7.04 -7.65 -8.16
N MET A 93 -8.18 -7.01 -7.88
CA MET A 93 -9.44 -7.70 -7.65
C MET A 93 -10.06 -8.20 -8.95
N VAL A 94 -10.71 -9.36 -8.88
CA VAL A 94 -11.33 -10.02 -10.03
C VAL A 94 -12.71 -10.52 -9.59
N ASN A 95 -13.79 -10.05 -10.23
CA ASN A 95 -15.10 -10.64 -10.01
C ASN A 95 -15.23 -11.95 -10.81
N GLY A 96 -15.14 -13.07 -10.11
CA GLY A 96 -15.37 -14.40 -10.70
C GLY A 96 -16.84 -14.70 -11.04
N ASN A 97 -17.79 -13.84 -10.68
CA ASN A 97 -19.21 -14.00 -10.99
C ASN A 97 -19.85 -12.66 -11.42
N PRO A 98 -19.77 -12.27 -12.70
CA PRO A 98 -20.23 -10.97 -13.18
C PRO A 98 -21.75 -10.75 -13.07
N GLN A 99 -22.54 -11.82 -12.94
CA GLN A 99 -23.99 -11.71 -12.71
C GLN A 99 -24.31 -11.22 -11.29
N ARG A 100 -23.40 -11.43 -10.34
CA ARG A 100 -23.52 -10.99 -8.96
C ARG A 100 -22.88 -9.61 -8.82
N LYS A 101 -23.72 -8.58 -8.63
CA LYS A 101 -23.25 -7.23 -8.32
C LYS A 101 -22.86 -7.16 -6.84
N VAL A 102 -21.55 -7.23 -6.58
CA VAL A 102 -20.97 -7.16 -5.23
C VAL A 102 -20.15 -5.90 -5.09
N SER A 103 -20.21 -5.26 -3.94
CA SER A 103 -19.35 -4.14 -3.56
C SER A 103 -18.61 -4.44 -2.26
N VAL A 104 -17.46 -3.79 -2.05
CA VAL A 104 -16.63 -3.99 -0.87
C VAL A 104 -16.42 -2.69 -0.09
N ARG A 105 -16.44 -2.79 1.25
CA ARG A 105 -15.92 -1.77 2.17
C ARG A 105 -14.69 -2.32 2.86
N VAL A 106 -13.64 -1.51 2.93
CA VAL A 106 -12.33 -1.89 3.46
C VAL A 106 -11.93 -0.91 4.56
N GLU A 107 -11.53 -1.45 5.70
CA GLU A 107 -11.11 -0.69 6.88
C GLU A 107 -9.77 -1.24 7.37
N VAL A 108 -8.70 -0.55 7.04
CA VAL A 108 -7.35 -0.93 7.46
C VAL A 108 -7.19 -0.55 8.94
N GLN A 109 -7.01 -1.56 9.78
CA GLN A 109 -6.80 -1.38 11.22
C GLN A 109 -5.33 -1.12 11.54
N ARG A 110 -4.42 -1.75 10.79
CA ARG A 110 -2.98 -1.62 10.96
C ARG A 110 -2.28 -1.71 9.61
N PHE A 111 -1.36 -0.81 9.36
CA PHE A 111 -0.47 -0.82 8.21
C PHE A 111 0.94 -0.54 8.74
N ASP A 112 1.71 -1.60 8.91
CA ASP A 112 3.03 -1.55 9.53
C ASP A 112 4.09 -1.88 8.49
N SER A 113 5.13 -1.05 8.45
CA SER A 113 6.27 -1.20 7.56
C SER A 113 7.53 -1.20 8.43
N ILE A 114 8.19 -2.37 8.55
CA ILE A 114 9.38 -2.56 9.39
C ILE A 114 10.54 -3.02 8.49
N PRO A 115 11.43 -2.10 8.07
CA PRO A 115 12.58 -2.43 7.23
C PRO A 115 13.41 -3.57 7.83
N GLY A 116 13.80 -4.53 7.00
CA GLY A 116 14.59 -5.70 7.39
C GLY A 116 13.82 -6.77 8.16
N GLN A 117 12.52 -6.59 8.38
CA GLN A 117 11.69 -7.56 9.08
C GLN A 117 10.46 -7.96 8.24
N TYR A 118 9.48 -7.07 8.13
CA TYR A 118 8.22 -7.37 7.45
C TYR A 118 7.38 -6.13 7.12
N ALA A 119 6.50 -6.31 6.15
CA ALA A 119 5.34 -5.49 5.92
C ALA A 119 4.09 -6.21 6.42
N LEU A 120 3.21 -5.51 7.13
CA LEU A 120 1.95 -6.04 7.65
C LEU A 120 0.78 -5.14 7.27
N ILE A 121 -0.32 -5.77 6.88
CA ILE A 121 -1.63 -5.14 6.77
C ILE A 121 -2.67 -5.98 7.53
N ASP A 122 -3.38 -5.34 8.45
CA ASP A 122 -4.52 -5.93 9.16
C ASP A 122 -5.78 -5.15 8.78
N VAL A 123 -6.76 -5.86 8.22
CA VAL A 123 -7.88 -5.24 7.53
C VAL A 123 -9.17 -5.92 7.93
N LYS A 124 -10.18 -5.12 8.26
CA LYS A 124 -11.57 -5.55 8.27
C LYS A 124 -12.18 -5.19 6.93
N TRP A 125 -12.84 -6.15 6.28
CA TRP A 125 -13.49 -5.90 5.00
C TRP A 125 -14.85 -6.57 4.98
N ARG A 126 -15.74 -5.99 4.17
CA ARG A 126 -17.13 -6.39 4.12
C ARG A 126 -17.64 -6.38 2.70
N LEU A 127 -18.21 -7.49 2.27
CA LEU A 127 -18.88 -7.61 0.99
C LEU A 127 -20.38 -7.46 1.14
N ARG A 128 -20.97 -6.70 0.22
CA ARG A 128 -22.42 -6.49 0.12
C ARG A 128 -22.87 -6.88 -1.28
N THR A 129 -23.89 -7.73 -1.36
CA THR A 129 -24.53 -8.09 -2.64
C THR A 129 -25.73 -7.18 -2.87
N ALA A 130 -25.80 -6.54 -4.04
CA ALA A 130 -26.93 -5.71 -4.40
C ALA A 130 -28.22 -6.54 -4.51
N GLY A 131 -29.33 -6.03 -3.95
CA GLY A 131 -30.64 -6.68 -4.03
C GLY A 131 -30.92 -7.78 -3.00
N GLU A 132 -29.92 -8.18 -2.20
CA GLU A 132 -30.02 -9.36 -1.32
C GLU A 132 -30.06 -9.02 0.20
N GLY A 133 -30.25 -7.75 0.54
CA GLY A 133 -30.37 -7.26 1.92
C GLY A 133 -29.17 -7.56 2.83
N ASP A 134 -29.31 -7.39 4.14
CA ASP A 134 -28.25 -7.70 5.12
C ASP A 134 -27.95 -9.21 5.24
N SER A 135 -28.82 -10.07 4.73
CA SER A 135 -28.65 -11.53 4.74
C SER A 135 -27.49 -12.06 3.88
N ALA A 136 -26.96 -11.23 2.97
CA ALA A 136 -25.83 -11.54 2.09
C ALA A 136 -24.57 -10.73 2.44
N LEU A 137 -24.51 -10.16 3.64
CA LEU A 137 -23.36 -9.42 4.14
C LEU A 137 -22.30 -10.38 4.67
N VAL A 138 -21.09 -10.33 4.11
CA VAL A 138 -19.95 -11.10 4.61
C VAL A 138 -18.97 -10.12 5.24
N THR A 139 -18.68 -10.27 6.53
CA THR A 139 -17.69 -9.45 7.24
C THR A 139 -16.51 -10.32 7.64
N CYS A 140 -15.32 -9.91 7.23
CA CYS A 140 -14.08 -10.64 7.46
C CYS A 140 -13.00 -9.74 8.02
N ARG A 141 -12.05 -10.37 8.72
CA ARG A 141 -10.79 -9.77 9.11
C ARG A 141 -9.66 -10.60 8.53
N SER A 142 -8.67 -9.94 7.95
CA SER A 142 -7.49 -10.57 7.38
C SER A 142 -6.25 -9.85 7.87
N THR A 143 -5.32 -10.60 8.44
CA THR A 143 -4.00 -10.09 8.84
C THR A 143 -2.97 -10.76 7.94
N LEU A 144 -2.33 -9.97 7.09
CA LEU A 144 -1.37 -10.43 6.10
C LEU A 144 -0.01 -9.82 6.42
N GLN A 145 0.98 -10.68 6.55
CA GLN A 145 2.35 -10.30 6.84
C GLN A 145 3.27 -10.96 5.81
N THR A 146 4.15 -10.15 5.22
CA THR A 146 5.14 -10.61 4.24
C THR A 146 6.53 -10.14 4.72
N PRO A 147 7.53 -11.05 4.81
CA PRO A 147 8.90 -10.66 5.13
C PRO A 147 9.44 -9.60 4.17
N SER A 148 10.30 -8.73 4.67
CA SER A 148 10.90 -7.65 3.89
C SER A 148 12.40 -7.55 4.18
N GLY A 149 13.18 -7.25 3.16
CA GLY A 149 14.59 -6.88 3.31
C GLY A 149 14.78 -5.46 3.86
N PRO A 150 16.03 -5.00 4.02
CA PRO A 150 16.34 -3.72 4.67
C PRO A 150 15.98 -2.49 3.81
N SER A 151 15.82 -2.63 2.50
CA SER A 151 15.53 -1.51 1.61
C SER A 151 14.06 -1.12 1.57
N ILE A 152 13.77 0.13 1.21
CA ILE A 152 12.38 0.60 1.04
C ILE A 152 11.71 -0.08 -0.15
N ASP A 153 12.44 -0.34 -1.23
CA ASP A 153 11.92 -1.08 -2.39
C ASP A 153 11.42 -2.48 -2.00
N GLU A 154 12.18 -3.21 -1.17
CA GLU A 154 11.78 -4.52 -0.67
C GLU A 154 10.58 -4.44 0.29
N LEU A 155 10.46 -3.34 1.04
CA LEU A 155 9.34 -3.08 1.93
C LEU A 155 8.05 -2.78 1.16
N VAL A 156 8.17 -1.98 0.09
CA VAL A 156 7.08 -1.71 -0.84
C VAL A 156 6.67 -2.99 -1.55
N ALA A 157 7.61 -3.80 -2.03
CA ALA A 157 7.31 -5.10 -2.64
C ALA A 157 6.58 -6.05 -1.68
N ALA A 158 6.97 -6.06 -0.39
CA ALA A 158 6.27 -6.85 0.63
C ALA A 158 4.84 -6.33 0.87
N GLN A 159 4.60 -5.02 0.85
CA GLN A 159 3.25 -4.45 0.91
C GLN A 159 2.43 -4.79 -0.35
N GLN A 160 3.00 -4.70 -1.54
CA GLN A 160 2.35 -5.11 -2.79
C GLN A 160 1.90 -6.58 -2.74
N SER A 161 2.74 -7.47 -2.19
CA SER A 161 2.38 -8.88 -1.96
C SER A 161 1.18 -9.02 -1.02
N ASN A 162 1.15 -8.28 0.10
CA ASN A 162 0.02 -8.27 1.02
C ASN A 162 -1.26 -7.77 0.34
N VAL A 163 -1.19 -6.70 -0.45
CA VAL A 163 -2.35 -6.15 -1.20
C VAL A 163 -2.87 -7.17 -2.20
N LYS A 164 -1.99 -7.83 -2.95
CA LYS A 164 -2.37 -8.89 -3.89
C LYS A 164 -3.08 -10.05 -3.18
N ARG A 165 -2.58 -10.50 -2.03
CA ARG A 165 -3.21 -11.54 -1.21
C ARG A 165 -4.58 -11.10 -0.71
N LEU A 166 -4.72 -9.86 -0.23
CA LEU A 166 -6.00 -9.31 0.20
C LEU A 166 -7.02 -9.27 -0.94
N ALA A 167 -6.61 -8.79 -2.12
CA ALA A 167 -7.45 -8.75 -3.31
C ALA A 167 -7.93 -10.17 -3.70
N ALA A 168 -7.06 -11.18 -3.59
CA ALA A 168 -7.43 -12.57 -3.84
C ALA A 168 -8.48 -13.09 -2.85
N LEU A 169 -8.35 -12.79 -1.55
CA LEU A 169 -9.33 -13.17 -0.53
C LEU A 169 -10.70 -12.53 -0.80
N ILE A 170 -10.73 -11.24 -1.13
CA ILE A 170 -11.96 -10.52 -1.47
C ILE A 170 -12.60 -11.12 -2.74
N SER A 171 -11.79 -11.38 -3.76
CA SER A 171 -12.22 -11.95 -5.04
C SER A 171 -12.69 -13.41 -4.93
N GLN A 172 -12.22 -14.16 -3.93
CA GLN A 172 -12.70 -15.51 -3.64
C GLN A 172 -14.07 -15.45 -2.95
N ALA A 173 -14.21 -14.59 -1.94
CA ALA A 173 -15.45 -14.45 -1.20
C ALA A 173 -16.60 -13.85 -2.05
N SER A 174 -16.29 -13.00 -3.02
CA SER A 174 -17.29 -12.40 -3.92
C SER A 174 -18.00 -13.41 -4.84
N ARG A 175 -17.43 -14.61 -5.05
CA ARG A 175 -18.03 -15.64 -5.92
C ARG A 175 -19.31 -16.26 -5.35
N GLY A 176 -19.60 -16.03 -4.05
CA GLY A 176 -20.89 -16.36 -3.45
C GLY A 176 -21.07 -17.80 -2.96
N ALA A 177 -19.99 -18.60 -2.89
CA ALA A 177 -20.08 -19.99 -2.43
C ALA A 177 -20.06 -20.15 -0.91
N GLN A 178 -19.59 -19.15 -0.15
CA GLN A 178 -19.40 -19.25 1.31
C GLN A 178 -19.79 -17.97 2.02
N LYS A 179 -20.58 -18.09 3.11
CA LYS A 179 -20.80 -17.03 4.11
C LYS A 179 -19.61 -16.88 5.07
N THR A 180 -18.54 -17.63 4.83
CA THR A 180 -17.37 -17.77 5.69
C THR A 180 -16.18 -17.07 5.07
N CYS A 181 -15.30 -16.55 5.92
CA CYS A 181 -14.09 -15.88 5.47
C CYS A 181 -13.08 -16.88 4.89
N PRO A 182 -12.50 -16.61 3.72
CA PRO A 182 -11.39 -17.41 3.20
C PRO A 182 -10.18 -17.29 4.15
N SER A 183 -9.45 -18.39 4.31
CA SER A 183 -8.21 -18.43 5.08
C SER A 183 -7.09 -17.68 4.36
N ALA A 184 -6.34 -16.86 5.11
CA ALA A 184 -5.24 -16.03 4.64
C ALA A 184 -3.95 -16.80 4.33
#